data_AF-A0A932TAG8-F1
#
_entry.id   AF-A0A932TAG8-F1
#
_cell.length_a   1.000
_cell.length_b   1.000
_cell.length_c   1.000
_cell.angle_alpha   90.00
_cell.angle_beta   90.00
_cell.angle_gamma   90.00
#
_symmetry.space_group_name_H-M   'P 1'
#
loop_
_entity.id
_entity.type
_entity.pdbx_description
1 polymer ?
#
loop_
_entity_poly.entity_id
_entity_poly.type
_entity_poly.pdbx_seq_one_letter_code
_entity_poly.pdbx_strand_id
1 'polypeptide(L)'
;ILWKDTGKTGEAAAALKMHVEDLLKLGIIDEMIPEPLGGAHLNPQLAFRNVAAFIQQQWKHLQTVPTELLLENRYQKFRKMGKFVVHEATL
;
A
#
# COMPACT_ATOMS: atom_id res chain seq x y z
N ILE A 1 20.24 -11.54 -9.32
CA ILE A 1 20.81 -10.93 -8.10
C ILE A 1 20.70 -11.88 -6.90
N LEU A 2 19.50 -12.37 -6.55
CA LEU A 2 19.35 -13.33 -5.43
C LEU A 2 19.78 -14.76 -5.76
N TRP A 3 19.32 -15.33 -6.89
CA TRP A 3 19.62 -16.73 -7.26
C TRP A 3 20.46 -16.90 -8.54
N LYS A 4 20.78 -15.79 -9.23
CA LYS A 4 21.45 -15.79 -10.55
C LYS A 4 20.80 -16.72 -11.58
N ASP A 5 19.51 -17.02 -11.42
CA ASP A 5 18.72 -17.90 -12.27
C ASP A 5 17.39 -17.22 -12.61
N THR A 6 17.06 -17.16 -13.90
CA THR A 6 15.83 -16.55 -14.43
C THR A 6 14.60 -17.42 -14.20
N GLY A 7 14.77 -18.74 -14.00
CA GLY A 7 13.68 -19.67 -13.67
C GLY A 7 13.04 -19.41 -12.30
N LYS A 8 13.76 -18.74 -11.39
CA LYS A 8 13.30 -18.45 -10.02
C LYS A 8 12.53 -17.14 -9.87
N THR A 9 12.05 -16.56 -10.97
CA THR A 9 11.32 -15.28 -10.96
C THR A 9 10.04 -15.35 -10.10
N GLY A 10 9.29 -16.45 -10.17
CA GLY A 10 8.08 -16.62 -9.34
C GLY A 10 8.37 -16.70 -7.84
N GLU A 11 9.42 -17.44 -7.47
CA GLU A 11 9.90 -17.55 -6.08
C GLU A 11 10.36 -16.18 -5.54
N ALA A 12 11.10 -15.44 -6.36
CA ALA A 12 11.53 -14.08 -6.02
C ALA A 12 10.34 -13.13 -5.85
N ALA A 13 9.36 -13.16 -6.75
CA ALA A 13 8.17 -12.31 -6.67
C ALA A 13 7.36 -12.58 -5.39
N ALA A 14 7.17 -13.86 -5.04
CA ALA A 14 6.50 -14.25 -3.81
C ALA A 14 7.29 -13.82 -2.56
N ALA A 15 8.62 -13.98 -2.57
CA ALA A 15 9.48 -13.57 -1.45
C ALA A 15 9.47 -12.05 -1.20
N LEU A 16 9.29 -11.25 -2.25
CA LEU A 16 9.20 -9.78 -2.15
C LEU A 16 7.87 -9.28 -1.58
N LYS A 17 6.84 -10.15 -1.49
CA LYS A 17 5.53 -9.81 -0.90
C LYS A 17 4.88 -8.58 -1.53
N MET A 18 4.88 -8.52 -2.86
CA MET A 18 4.35 -7.40 -3.64
C MET A 18 2.83 -7.47 -3.86
N HIS A 19 2.16 -8.48 -3.30
CA HIS A 19 0.70 -8.64 -3.40
C HIS A 19 -0.04 -7.66 -2.47
N VAL A 20 -1.23 -7.24 -2.89
CA VAL A 20 -2.00 -6.19 -2.20
C VAL A 20 -2.33 -6.56 -0.75
N GLU A 21 -2.60 -7.83 -0.48
CA GLU A 21 -2.87 -8.35 0.87
C GLU A 21 -1.65 -8.26 1.77
N ASP A 22 -0.45 -8.48 1.21
CA ASP A 22 0.80 -8.33 1.96
C ASP A 22 1.07 -6.84 2.23
N LEU A 23 0.89 -5.97 1.24
CA LEU A 23 1.09 -4.53 1.39
C LEU A 23 0.13 -3.93 2.43
N LEU A 24 -1.12 -4.40 2.49
CA LEU A 24 -2.07 -4.05 3.54
C LEU A 24 -1.59 -4.51 4.93
N LYS A 25 -1.16 -5.77 5.05
CA LYS A 25 -0.64 -6.32 6.33
C LYS A 25 0.63 -5.60 6.79
N LEU A 26 1.46 -5.14 5.85
CA LEU A 26 2.66 -4.37 6.13
C LEU A 26 2.36 -2.89 6.44
N GLY A 27 1.12 -2.42 6.25
CA GLY A 27 0.72 -1.04 6.45
C GLY A 27 1.31 -0.08 5.41
N ILE A 28 1.68 -0.58 4.23
CA ILE A 28 2.24 0.22 3.13
C ILE A 28 1.11 0.96 2.39
N ILE A 29 -0.02 0.29 2.19
CA ILE A 29 -1.23 0.85 1.59
C ILE A 29 -2.37 0.84 2.62
N ASP A 30 -3.37 1.71 2.43
CA ASP A 30 -4.48 1.85 3.37
C ASP A 30 -5.70 1.02 2.98
N GLU A 31 -5.99 0.90 1.68
CA GLU A 31 -7.19 0.23 1.17
C GLU A 31 -6.95 -0.38 -0.21
N MET A 32 -7.66 -1.48 -0.47
CA MET A 32 -7.71 -2.13 -1.78
C MET A 32 -9.01 -1.74 -2.49
N ILE A 33 -8.90 -1.15 -3.68
CA ILE A 33 -10.05 -0.83 -4.52
C ILE A 33 -10.42 -2.09 -5.33
N PRO A 34 -11.68 -2.56 -5.28
CA PRO A 34 -12.07 -3.78 -5.96
C PRO A 34 -12.06 -3.61 -7.48
N GLU A 35 -11.47 -4.59 -8.16
CA GLU A 35 -11.53 -4.69 -9.62
C GLU A 35 -12.77 -5.46 -10.10
N PRO A 36 -13.23 -5.21 -11.33
CA PRO A 36 -14.22 -6.06 -12.01
C PRO A 36 -13.77 -7.52 -12.08
N LEU A 37 -14.73 -8.43 -12.22
CA LEU A 37 -14.42 -9.85 -12.44
C LEU A 37 -13.53 -10.03 -13.69
N GLY A 38 -12.38 -10.67 -13.50
CA GLY A 38 -11.37 -10.88 -14.54
C GLY A 38 -10.45 -9.68 -14.82
N GLY A 39 -10.60 -8.58 -14.07
CA GLY A 39 -9.65 -7.46 -14.03
C GLY A 39 -10.19 -6.15 -14.61
N ALA A 40 -9.52 -5.05 -14.27
CA ALA A 40 -9.90 -3.68 -14.63
C ALA A 40 -10.04 -3.47 -16.15
N HIS A 41 -9.22 -4.17 -16.95
CA HIS A 41 -9.24 -4.07 -18.40
C HIS A 41 -10.51 -4.63 -19.04
N LEU A 42 -11.22 -5.56 -18.37
CA LEU A 42 -12.47 -6.15 -18.89
C LEU A 42 -13.69 -5.27 -18.67
N ASN A 43 -13.67 -4.40 -17.65
CA ASN A 43 -14.70 -3.38 -17.44
C ASN A 43 -14.08 -2.08 -16.91
N PRO A 44 -13.42 -1.31 -17.79
CA PRO A 44 -12.75 -0.08 -17.38
C PRO A 44 -13.69 0.96 -16.77
N GLN A 45 -14.96 0.97 -17.19
CA GLN A 45 -15.96 1.91 -16.66
C GLN A 45 -16.28 1.61 -15.19
N LEU A 46 -16.44 0.34 -14.82
CA LEU A 46 -16.64 -0.05 -13.42
C LEU A 46 -15.40 0.23 -12.57
N ALA A 47 -14.21 -0.12 -13.06
CA ALA A 47 -12.96 0.18 -12.37
C ALA A 47 -12.81 1.69 -12.10
N PHE A 48 -13.07 2.52 -13.12
CA PHE A 48 -13.04 3.98 -12.98
C PHE A 48 -14.06 4.48 -11.96
N ARG A 49 -15.29 3.96 -11.96
CA ARG A 49 -16.32 4.32 -10.97
C ARG A 49 -15.88 4.00 -9.55
N ASN A 50 -15.28 2.83 -9.33
CA ASN A 50 -14.78 2.42 -8.02
C ASN A 50 -13.67 3.36 -7.53
N VAL A 51 -12.71 3.69 -8.39
CA VAL A 51 -11.63 4.62 -8.08
C VAL A 51 -12.18 6.03 -7.79
N ALA A 52 -13.09 6.53 -8.62
CA ALA A 52 -13.69 7.86 -8.44
C ALA A 52 -14.47 7.97 -7.12
N ALA A 53 -15.24 6.94 -6.77
CA ALA A 53 -15.97 6.89 -5.52
C ALA A 53 -15.01 6.91 -4.31
N PHE A 54 -13.95 6.10 -4.37
CA PHE A 54 -12.92 6.07 -3.33
C PHE A 54 -12.24 7.44 -3.16
N ILE A 55 -11.76 8.05 -4.26
CA ILE A 55 -11.12 9.37 -4.21
C ILE A 55 -12.06 10.42 -3.63
N GLN A 56 -13.33 10.44 -4.04
CA GLN A 56 -14.30 11.41 -3.54
C GLN A 56 -14.56 11.23 -2.04
N GLN A 57 -14.65 10.00 -1.56
CA GLN A 57 -14.80 9.71 -0.13
C GLN A 57 -13.57 10.16 0.67
N GLN A 58 -12.37 9.78 0.23
CA GLN A 58 -11.13 10.14 0.91
C GLN A 58 -10.90 11.66 0.90
N TRP A 59 -11.18 12.31 -0.22
CA TRP A 59 -11.10 13.76 -0.33
C TRP A 59 -12.00 14.47 0.69
N LYS A 60 -13.29 14.08 0.74
CA LYS A 60 -14.23 14.63 1.73
C LYS A 60 -13.75 14.41 3.16
N HIS A 61 -13.21 13.24 3.48
CA HIS A 61 -12.66 12.97 4.80
C HIS A 61 -11.46 13.86 5.12
N LEU A 62 -10.46 13.93 4.23
CA LEU A 62 -9.24 14.70 4.45
C LEU A 62 -9.50 16.20 4.59
N GLN A 63 -10.52 16.75 3.91
CA GLN A 63 -10.93 18.14 4.08
C GLN A 63 -11.44 18.47 5.49
N THR A 64 -11.89 17.48 6.26
CA THR A 64 -12.33 17.68 7.65
C THR A 64 -11.16 17.68 8.65
N VAL A 65 -9.95 17.33 8.21
CA VAL A 65 -8.78 17.21 9.08
C VAL A 65 -7.96 18.52 9.01
N PRO A 66 -7.63 19.15 10.15
CA PRO A 66 -6.73 20.29 10.19
C PRO A 66 -5.38 20.01 9.53
N THR A 67 -4.80 21.02 8.88
CA THR A 67 -3.55 20.90 8.13
C THR A 67 -2.40 20.37 8.97
N GLU A 68 -2.29 20.82 10.23
CA GLU A 68 -1.24 20.39 11.16
C GLU A 68 -1.34 18.88 11.43
N LEU A 69 -2.57 18.37 11.61
CA LEU A 69 -2.82 16.94 11.79
C LEU A 69 -2.58 16.16 10.49
N LEU A 70 -2.89 16.71 9.32
CA LEU A 70 -2.57 16.07 8.03
C LEU A 70 -1.06 15.86 7.86
N LEU A 71 -0.25 16.86 8.23
CA LEU A 71 1.20 16.79 8.15
C LEU A 71 1.76 15.78 9.14
N GLU A 72 1.29 15.82 10.39
CA GLU A 72 1.71 14.87 11.42
C GLU A 72 1.33 13.42 11.05
N ASN A 73 0.09 13.20 10.61
CA ASN A 73 -0.38 11.88 10.19
C ASN A 73 0.47 11.33 9.04
N ARG A 74 0.84 12.18 8.07
CA ARG A 74 1.73 11.80 6.97
C ARG A 74 3.11 11.41 7.49
N TYR A 75 3.69 12.22 8.36
CA TYR A 75 5.00 11.93 8.96
C TYR A 75 4.98 10.59 9.69
N GLN A 76 4.00 10.39 10.56
CA GLN A 76 3.84 9.16 11.34
C GLN A 76 3.60 7.94 10.46
N LYS A 77 2.79 8.06 9.40
CA LYS A 77 2.54 6.98 8.44
C LYS A 77 3.86 6.45 7.87
N PHE A 78 4.71 7.33 7.33
CA PHE A 78 5.99 6.89 6.76
C PHE A 78 6.98 6.47 7.83
N ARG A 79 7.00 7.11 9.01
CA ARG A 79 7.94 6.77 10.08
C ARG A 79 7.69 5.39 10.69
N LYS A 80 6.44 4.93 10.68
CA LYS A 80 6.04 3.58 11.13
C LYS A 80 6.34 2.49 10.10
N MET A 81 6.63 2.85 8.85
CA MET A 81 7.00 1.88 7.82
C MET A 81 8.43 1.39 8.06
N GLY A 82 8.59 0.07 8.14
CA GLY A 82 9.86 -0.58 8.47
C GLY A 82 9.95 -1.01 9.93
N LYS A 83 10.50 -2.20 10.16
CA LYS A 83 10.76 -2.72 11.50
C LYS A 83 12.26 -2.74 11.72
N PHE A 84 12.71 -2.02 12.76
CA PHE A 84 14.11 -1.95 13.14
C PHE A 84 14.25 -2.54 14.54
N VAL A 85 15.23 -3.42 14.73
CA VAL A 85 15.65 -3.82 16.08
C VAL A 85 16.70 -2.79 16.50
N VAL A 86 16.34 -1.90 17.41
CA VAL A 86 17.32 -1.00 18.03
C VAL A 86 18.06 -1.84 19.07
N HIS A 87 19.32 -2.19 18.80
CA HIS A 87 20.19 -2.67 19.86
C HIS A 87 20.55 -1.46 20.73
N GLU A 88 19.98 -1.40 21.94
CA GLU A 88 20.50 -0.49 22.95
C GLU A 88 21.91 -0.96 23.30
N ALA A 89 22.91 -0.19 22.86
CA ALA A 89 24.27 -0.37 23.33
C ALA A 89 24.27 -0.09 24.83
N THR A 90 24.30 -1.16 25.62
CA THR A 90 24.51 -1.07 27.07
C THR A 90 25.90 -0.48 27.27
N LEU A 91 25.96 0.73 27.86
CA LEU A 91 27.19 1.33 28.38
C LEU A 91 27.60 0.64 29.68
#